data_AF-A0A2D5EZF7-F1
#
_entry.id   AF-A0A2D5EZF7-F1
#
_cell.length_a   1.000
_cell.length_b   1.000
_cell.length_c   1.000
_cell.angle_alpha   90.00
_cell.angle_beta   90.00
_cell.angle_gamma   90.00
#
_symmetry.space_group_name_H-M   'P 1'
#
loop_
_entity.id
_entity.type
_entity.pdbx_description
1 polymer ?
#
loop_
_entity_poly.entity_id
_entity_poly.type
_entity_poly.pdbx_seq_one_letter_code
_entity_poly.pdbx_strand_id
1 'polypeptide(L)'
;DPFVGRRLRALALGAGWSEVKVEAATLTSDDIGPEAFAELLLLPYLHATTTDPEALAAGRAEAGEWAAAPGSFAMATLLLLSARRRPEGSAS
;
A
#
# COMPACT_ATOMS: atom_id res chain seq x y z
N ASP A 1 -12.59 -0.32 -2.48
CA ASP A 1 -13.58 0.66 -1.98
C ASP A 1 -13.78 1.79 -3.02
N PRO A 2 -14.99 1.93 -3.62
CA PRO A 2 -15.32 3.00 -4.56
C PRO A 2 -15.20 4.43 -3.99
N PHE A 3 -15.31 4.61 -2.67
CA PHE A 3 -15.10 5.88 -2.00
C PHE A 3 -13.62 6.28 -1.97
N VAL A 4 -12.74 5.38 -1.52
CA VAL A 4 -11.29 5.61 -1.48
C VAL A 4 -10.73 5.89 -2.87
N GLY A 5 -11.12 5.08 -3.87
CA GLY A 5 -10.68 5.28 -5.25
C GLY A 5 -11.11 6.64 -5.84
N ARG A 6 -12.36 7.06 -5.58
CA ARG A 6 -12.83 8.40 -6.00
C ARG A 6 -12.05 9.52 -5.33
N ARG A 7 -11.75 9.39 -4.03
CA ARG A 7 -10.98 10.40 -3.28
C ARG A 7 -9.54 10.51 -3.80
N LEU A 8 -8.85 9.38 -4.02
CA LEU A 8 -7.50 9.37 -4.58
C LEU A 8 -7.46 10.01 -5.97
N ARG A 9 -8.44 9.71 -6.81
CA ARG A 9 -8.58 10.34 -8.12
C ARG A 9 -8.76 11.85 -8.02
N ALA A 10 -9.60 12.32 -7.11
CA ALA A 10 -9.82 13.74 -6.90
C ALA A 10 -8.54 14.46 -6.42
N LEU A 11 -7.76 13.86 -5.52
CA LEU A 11 -6.48 14.40 -5.05
C LEU A 11 -5.47 14.53 -6.20
N ALA A 12 -5.34 13.50 -7.05
CA ALA A 12 -4.43 13.53 -8.19
C ALA A 12 -4.81 14.62 -9.22
N LEU A 13 -6.10 14.73 -9.54
CA LEU A 13 -6.62 15.78 -10.42
C LEU A 13 -6.39 17.18 -9.82
N GLY A 14 -6.63 17.35 -8.51
CA GLY A 14 -6.38 18.61 -7.79
C GLY A 14 -4.90 19.01 -7.76
N ALA A 15 -3.99 18.03 -7.82
CA ALA A 15 -2.55 18.26 -7.94
C ALA A 15 -2.07 18.52 -9.38
N GLY A 16 -2.98 18.64 -10.36
CA GLY A 16 -2.64 18.91 -11.76
C GLY A 16 -2.22 17.68 -12.57
N TRP A 17 -2.45 16.48 -12.06
CA TRP A 17 -2.20 15.24 -12.80
C TRP A 17 -3.37 14.93 -13.74
N SER A 18 -3.09 14.29 -14.85
CA SER A 18 -4.05 13.86 -15.86
C SER A 18 -3.99 12.35 -16.11
N GLU A 19 -4.96 11.83 -16.87
CA GLU A 19 -5.05 10.40 -17.21
C GLU A 19 -5.08 9.48 -15.97
N VAL A 20 -5.72 9.95 -14.91
CA VAL A 20 -5.75 9.24 -13.63
C VAL A 20 -6.59 7.97 -13.74
N LYS A 21 -5.96 6.81 -13.54
CA LYS A 21 -6.60 5.50 -13.43
C LYS A 21 -6.42 4.95 -12.03
N VAL A 22 -7.47 4.35 -11.49
CA VAL A 22 -7.45 3.65 -10.21
C VAL A 22 -7.88 2.22 -10.45
N GLU A 23 -7.04 1.28 -10.09
CA GLU A 23 -7.28 -0.16 -10.26
C GLU A 23 -7.12 -0.86 -8.90
N ALA A 24 -7.92 -1.89 -8.67
CA ALA A 24 -7.71 -2.78 -7.54
C ALA A 24 -6.83 -3.95 -7.99
N ALA A 25 -5.77 -4.22 -7.25
CA ALA A 25 -4.90 -5.36 -7.47
C ALA A 25 -4.81 -6.18 -6.19
N THR A 26 -4.63 -7.48 -6.32
CA THR A 26 -4.33 -8.36 -5.20
C THR A 26 -2.83 -8.61 -5.20
N LEU A 27 -2.22 -8.50 -4.03
CA LEU A 27 -0.84 -8.86 -3.78
C LEU A 27 -0.81 -9.92 -2.70
N THR A 28 -0.08 -11.00 -2.92
CA THR A 28 0.11 -12.08 -1.94
C THR A 28 1.57 -12.20 -1.53
N SER A 29 1.83 -12.86 -0.41
CA SER A 29 3.18 -13.22 0.00
C SER A 29 3.86 -14.19 -0.96
N ASP A 30 3.10 -14.96 -1.75
CA ASP A 30 3.65 -15.86 -2.77
C ASP A 30 4.20 -15.07 -3.98
N ASP A 31 3.64 -13.89 -4.27
CA ASP A 31 4.06 -13.07 -5.41
C ASP A 31 5.40 -12.37 -5.17
N ILE A 32 5.67 -11.93 -3.93
CA ILE A 32 6.82 -11.08 -3.59
C ILE A 32 7.72 -11.65 -2.49
N GLY A 33 7.35 -12.76 -1.88
CA GLY A 33 8.01 -13.35 -0.72
C GLY A 33 7.43 -12.85 0.62
N PRO A 34 7.36 -13.70 1.65
CA PRO A 34 6.85 -13.33 2.97
C PRO A 34 7.60 -12.15 3.62
N GLU A 35 8.93 -12.12 3.50
CA GLU A 35 9.75 -11.03 4.05
C GLU A 35 9.40 -9.67 3.42
N ALA A 36 9.35 -9.60 2.08
CA ALA A 36 8.99 -8.38 1.38
C ALA A 36 7.53 -7.97 1.68
N PHE A 37 6.62 -8.93 1.83
CA PHE A 37 5.24 -8.65 2.22
C PHE A 37 5.15 -8.04 3.61
N ALA A 38 5.91 -8.57 4.58
CA ALA A 38 5.95 -8.03 5.94
C ALA A 38 6.45 -6.58 5.95
N GLU A 39 7.57 -6.30 5.27
CA GLU A 39 8.18 -4.97 5.20
C GLU A 39 7.31 -3.95 4.45
N LEU A 40 6.66 -4.34 3.35
CA LEU A 40 5.89 -3.42 2.52
C LEU A 40 4.46 -3.18 3.04
N LEU A 41 3.89 -4.12 3.81
CA LEU A 41 2.47 -4.07 4.18
C LEU A 41 2.22 -4.22 5.68
N LEU A 42 2.76 -5.27 6.32
CA LEU A 42 2.44 -5.55 7.73
C LEU A 42 3.07 -4.52 8.67
N LEU A 43 4.36 -4.20 8.50
CA LEU A 43 5.05 -3.25 9.37
C LEU A 43 4.52 -1.81 9.21
N PRO A 44 4.25 -1.29 7.99
CA PRO A 44 3.60 0.01 7.85
C PRO A 44 2.19 0.04 8.46
N TYR A 45 1.42 -1.05 8.35
CA TYR A 45 0.11 -1.16 9.01
C TYR A 45 0.23 -1.11 10.54
N LEU A 46 1.23 -1.80 11.11
CA LEU A 46 1.51 -1.75 12.54
C LEU A 46 1.79 -0.31 13.02
N HIS A 47 2.64 0.43 12.30
CA HIS A 47 2.89 1.86 12.60
C HIS A 47 1.67 2.75 12.47
N ALA A 48 0.73 2.40 11.60
CA ALA A 48 -0.50 3.18 11.42
C ALA A 48 -1.54 2.92 12.52
N THR A 49 -1.46 1.78 13.22
CA THR A 49 -2.46 1.34 14.20
C THR A 49 -2.05 1.59 15.65
N THR A 50 -0.77 1.80 15.93
CA THR A 50 -0.28 2.11 17.27
C THR A 50 0.97 2.99 17.24
N THR A 51 1.14 3.80 18.29
CA THR A 51 2.37 4.58 18.55
C THR A 51 3.11 4.11 19.80
N ASP A 52 2.62 3.05 20.46
CA ASP A 52 3.25 2.47 21.65
C ASP A 52 4.53 1.71 21.26
N PRO A 53 5.72 2.11 21.75
CA PRO A 53 6.98 1.47 21.41
C PRO A 53 7.02 -0.04 21.73
N GLU A 54 6.38 -0.48 22.81
CA GLU A 54 6.37 -1.90 23.19
C GLU A 54 5.52 -2.72 22.21
N ALA A 55 4.33 -2.23 21.86
CA ALA A 55 3.49 -2.84 20.84
C ALA A 55 4.16 -2.87 19.46
N LEU A 56 4.89 -1.80 19.09
CA LEU A 56 5.66 -1.76 17.85
C LEU A 56 6.79 -2.80 17.84
N ALA A 57 7.51 -2.97 18.94
CA ALA A 57 8.57 -3.96 19.07
C ALA A 57 8.02 -5.40 19.00
N ALA A 58 6.93 -5.67 19.72
CA ALA A 58 6.26 -6.96 19.72
C ALA A 58 5.73 -7.33 18.32
N GLY A 59 5.02 -6.41 17.66
CA GLY A 59 4.48 -6.67 16.32
C GLY A 59 5.57 -6.82 15.25
N ARG A 60 6.73 -6.16 15.40
CA ARG A 60 7.89 -6.40 14.53
C ARG A 60 8.46 -7.81 14.71
N ALA A 61 8.57 -8.27 15.94
CA ALA A 61 9.04 -9.63 16.23
C ALA A 61 8.07 -10.67 15.64
N GLU A 62 6.76 -10.49 15.85
CA GLU A 62 5.71 -11.37 15.31
C GLU A 62 5.73 -11.43 13.78
N ALA A 63 5.88 -10.28 13.10
CA ALA A 63 5.99 -10.23 11.65
C ALA A 63 7.24 -10.96 11.12
N GLY A 64 8.36 -10.88 11.85
CA GLY A 64 9.59 -11.60 11.52
C GLY A 64 9.46 -13.11 11.70
N GLU A 65 8.85 -13.55 12.80
CA GLU A 65 8.54 -14.97 13.04
C GLU A 65 7.60 -15.51 11.97
N TRP A 66 6.56 -14.76 11.61
CA TRP A 66 5.66 -15.10 10.52
C TRP A 66 6.42 -15.23 9.19
N ALA A 67 7.26 -14.26 8.83
CA ALA A 67 7.99 -14.31 7.56
C ALA A 67 8.97 -15.49 7.46
N ALA A 68 9.53 -15.95 8.59
CA ALA A 68 10.45 -17.08 8.65
C ALA A 68 9.74 -18.46 8.71
N ALA A 69 8.46 -18.50 9.09
CA ALA A 69 7.73 -19.75 9.26
C ALA A 69 7.43 -20.42 7.90
N PRO A 70 7.69 -21.74 7.75
CA PRO A 70 7.33 -22.47 6.55
C PRO A 70 5.81 -22.44 6.30
N GLY A 71 5.41 -22.08 5.09
CA GLY A 71 3.99 -22.06 4.70
C GLY A 71 3.22 -20.82 5.14
N SER A 72 3.90 -19.77 5.61
CA SER A 72 3.27 -18.48 5.88
C SER A 72 2.65 -17.88 4.61
N PHE A 73 1.39 -17.47 4.73
CA PHE A 73 0.62 -16.88 3.65
C PHE A 73 -0.12 -15.63 4.10
N ALA A 74 -0.07 -14.58 3.28
CA ALA A 74 -0.86 -13.36 3.46
C ALA A 74 -1.30 -12.80 2.11
N MET A 75 -2.37 -12.01 2.14
CA MET A 75 -2.96 -11.38 0.97
C MET A 75 -3.46 -9.98 1.33
N ALA A 76 -3.18 -9.02 0.45
CA ALA A 76 -3.69 -7.65 0.54
C ALA A 76 -4.37 -7.24 -0.77
N THR A 77 -5.44 -6.44 -0.65
CA THR A 77 -5.99 -5.72 -1.80
C THR A 77 -5.41 -4.31 -1.83
N LEU A 78 -4.68 -4.01 -2.90
CA LEU A 78 -4.07 -2.71 -3.16
C LEU A 78 -4.98 -1.88 -4.05
N LEU A 79 -5.01 -0.57 -3.82
CA LEU A 79 -5.54 0.40 -4.78
C LEU A 79 -4.36 1.08 -5.48
N LEU A 80 -4.16 0.75 -6.75
CA LEU A 80 -3.10 1.31 -7.57
C LEU A 80 -3.60 2.55 -8.27
N LEU A 81 -2.93 3.68 -8.03
CA LEU A 81 -3.15 4.94 -8.72
C LEU A 81 -2.05 5.13 -9.77
N SER A 82 -2.42 5.20 -11.04
CA SER A 82 -1.52 5.64 -12.09
C SER A 82 -2.02 6.96 -12.67
N ALA A 83 -1.11 7.88 -12.94
CA ALA A 83 -1.42 9.19 -13.48
C ALA A 83 -0.18 9.79 -14.17
N ARG A 84 -0.39 10.74 -15.08
CA ARG A 84 0.69 11.48 -15.76
C ARG A 84 0.64 12.95 -15.37
N ARG A 85 1.80 13.58 -15.23
CA ARG A 85 1.86 15.03 -15.03
C ARG A 85 1.52 15.72 -16.34
N ARG A 86 0.62 16.71 -16.31
CA ARG A 86 0.31 17.52 -17.50
C ARG A 86 1.57 18.30 -17.91
N PRO A 87 1.94 18.33 -19.20
CA PRO A 87 3.05 19.17 -19.65
C PRO A 87 2.75 20.64 -19.34
N GLU A 88 3.67 21.33 -18.67
CA GLU A 88 3.57 22.77 -18.42
C GLU A 88 3.49 23.50 -19.76
N GLY A 89 2.39 24.24 -19.99
CA GLY A 89 2.10 24.91 -21.28
C GLY A 89 0.89 24.34 -22.04
N SER A 90 0.29 23.24 -21.58
CA SER A 90 -0.99 22.74 -22.10
C SER A 90 -2.15 23.54 -21.50
N ALA A 91 -2.20 24.85 -21.75
CA ALA A 91 -3.37 25.67 -21.45
C ALA A 91 -4.36 25.53 -22.61
N SER A 92 -5.56 25.04 -22.30
CA SER A 92 -6.76 25.13 -23.15
C SER A 92 -7.59 26.31 -22.69
#